data_AF-A0A3D4DSM0-F1
#
_entry.id   AF-A0A3D4DSM0-F1
#
_cell.length_a   1.000
_cell.length_b   1.000
_cell.length_c   1.000
_cell.angle_alpha   90.00
_cell.angle_beta   90.00
_cell.angle_gamma   90.00
#
_symmetry.space_group_name_H-M   'P 1'
#
loop_
_entity.id
_entity.type
_entity.pdbx_description
1 polymer ?
#
loop_
_entity_poly.entity_id
_entity_poly.type
_entity_poly.pdbx_seq_one_letter_code
_entity_poly.pdbx_strand_id
1 'polypeptide(L)' 'MGRIIAFIIGAALILLGGIAFIGALDLLTAGADTEALAQGFLVPASLFVVGGFVLWMGVQARRR' A
#
# COMPACT_ATOMS: atom_id res chain seq x y z
N MET A 1 -20.87 -11.67 2.88
CA MET A 1 -19.91 -11.10 3.85
C MET A 1 -18.50 -10.89 3.28
N GLY A 2 -17.85 -11.86 2.62
CA GLY A 2 -16.46 -11.71 2.17
C GLY A 2 -16.15 -10.55 1.20
N ARG A 3 -17.10 -10.14 0.35
CA ARG A 3 -16.91 -9.00 -0.57
C ARG A 3 -16.79 -7.66 0.15
N ILE A 4 -17.54 -7.45 1.23
CA ILE A 4 -17.53 -6.19 1.99
C ILE A 4 -16.19 -6.06 2.73
N ILE A 5 -15.70 -7.15 3.32
CA ILE A 5 -14.39 -7.20 3.98
C ILE A 5 -13.27 -6.85 2.99
N ALA A 6 -13.31 -7.38 1.78
CA ALA A 6 -12.33 -7.05 0.74
C ALA A 6 -12.35 -5.54 0.36
N PHE A 7 -13.52 -4.92 0.29
CA PHE A 7 -13.63 -3.46 0.06
C PHE A 7 -13.08 -2.65 1.22
N ILE A 8 -13.37 -3.03 2.47
CA ILE A 8 -12.86 -2.35 3.66
C ILE A 8 -11.34 -2.46 3.73
N ILE A 9 -10.79 -3.65 3.50
CA ILE A 9 -9.33 -3.87 3.46
C ILE A 9 -8.71 -3.06 2.32
N GLY A 10 -9.30 -3.07 1.13
CA GLY A 10 -8.82 -2.26 0.01
C GLY A 10 -8.79 -0.76 0.32
N ALA A 11 -9.86 -0.23 0.92
CA ALA A 11 -9.93 1.17 1.33
C ALA A 11 -8.86 1.51 2.39
N ALA A 12 -8.64 0.63 3.37
CA ALA A 12 -7.59 0.80 4.37
C ALA A 12 -6.18 0.80 3.76
N LEU A 13 -5.92 -0.07 2.78
CA LEU A 13 -4.63 -0.11 2.08
C LEU A 13 -4.40 1.17 1.26
N ILE A 14 -5.43 1.73 0.61
CA ILE A 14 -5.32 3.00 -0.11
C ILE A 14 -5.01 4.15 0.84
N LEU A 15 -5.70 4.23 1.99
CA LEU A 15 -5.44 5.26 3.01
C LEU A 15 -4.01 5.16 3.56
N LEU A 16 -3.56 3.95 3.90
CA LEU A 16 -2.20 3.72 4.38
C LEU A 16 -1.14 4.07 3.31
N GLY A 17 -1.40 3.76 2.04
CA GLY A 17 -0.55 4.16 0.91
C GLY A 17 -0.46 5.68 0.76
N GLY A 18 -1.57 6.40 0.95
CA GLY A 18 -1.59 7.86 0.96
C GLY A 18 -0.77 8.47 2.08
N ILE A 19 -0.86 7.92 3.30
CA ILE A 19 -0.06 8.35 4.45
C ILE A 19 1.43 8.12 4.19
N ALA A 20 1.79 6.94 3.68
CA ALA A 20 3.18 6.62 3.33
C ALA A 20 3.74 7.56 2.24
N PHE A 21 2.92 7.95 1.26
CA PHE A 21 3.31 8.91 0.23
C PHE A 21 3.57 10.31 0.80
N ILE A 22 2.73 10.78 1.73
CA ILE A 22 2.93 12.06 2.41
C ILE A 22 4.24 12.03 3.21
N GLY A 23 4.47 10.97 4.00
CA GLY A 23 5.73 10.83 4.74
C GLY A 23 6.97 10.77 3.85
N ALA A 24 6.85 10.20 2.65
CA ALA A 24 7.91 10.21 1.65
C ALA A 24 8.24 11.62 1.15
N LEU A 25 7.21 12.45 0.90
CA LEU A 25 7.38 13.84 0.49
C LEU A 25 8.03 14.68 1.60
N ASP A 26 7.66 14.44 2.86
CA ASP A 26 8.29 15.11 4.01
C ASP A 26 9.79 14.74 4.10
N LEU A 27 10.14 13.48 3.92
CA LEU A 27 11.55 13.03 3.89
C LEU A 27 12.33 13.65 2.71
N LEU A 28 11.69 13.75 1.54
CA LEU A 28 12.28 14.33 0.34
C LEU A 28 12.57 15.83 0.52
N THR A 29 11.65 16.56 1.14
CA THR A 29 11.81 18.00 1.41
C THR A 29 12.79 18.28 2.54
N ALA A 30 12.94 17.35 3.49
CA ALA A 30 13.93 17.42 4.57
C ALA A 30 15.37 17.11 4.10
N GLY A 31 15.59 16.72 2.84
CA GLY A 31 16.90 16.37 2.32
C GLY A 31 17.43 15.03 2.86
N ALA A 32 16.55 14.09 3.18
CA ALA A 32 16.92 12.80 3.75
C ALA A 32 17.69 11.92 2.74
N ASP A 33 18.60 11.09 3.28
CA ASP A 33 19.37 10.13 2.48
C ASP A 33 18.46 9.14 1.74
N THR A 34 18.94 8.70 0.57
CA THR A 34 18.23 7.77 -0.33
C THR A 34 17.76 6.49 0.37
N GLU A 35 18.48 6.05 1.39
CA GLU A 35 18.12 4.88 2.20
C GLU A 35 16.86 5.12 3.07
N ALA A 36 16.73 6.31 3.66
CA ALA A 36 15.56 6.68 4.46
C ALA A 36 14.31 6.81 3.58
N LEU A 37 14.45 7.32 2.36
CA LEU A 37 13.38 7.31 1.35
C LEU A 37 13.00 5.88 0.94
N ALA A 38 13.98 5.00 0.73
CA ALA A 38 13.71 3.61 0.37
C ALA A 38 12.93 2.87 1.47
N GLN A 39 13.30 3.06 2.74
CA GLN A 39 12.62 2.43 3.87
C GLN A 39 11.26 3.07 4.17
N GLY A 40 11.15 4.39 4.12
CA GLY A 40 9.93 5.13 4.46
C GLY A 40 8.84 5.06 3.39
N PHE A 41 9.21 4.85 2.13
CA PHE A 41 8.27 4.89 1.00
C PHE A 41 8.22 3.60 0.20
N LEU A 42 9.39 3.13 -0.26
CA LEU A 42 9.46 2.06 -1.26
C LEU A 42 9.02 0.71 -0.67
N VAL A 43 9.40 0.44 0.58
CA VAL A 43 8.98 -0.78 1.29
C VAL A 43 7.46 -0.80 1.51
N PRO A 44 6.83 0.21 2.14
CA PRO A 44 5.37 0.26 2.24
C PRO A 44 4.65 0.19 0.89
N ALA A 45 5.11 0.95 -0.12
CA ALA A 45 4.51 0.96 -1.45
C ALA A 45 4.51 -0.43 -2.08
N SER A 46 5.63 -1.16 -2.00
CA SER A 46 5.74 -2.51 -2.54
C SER A 46 4.80 -3.50 -1.83
N LEU A 47 4.69 -3.42 -0.50
CA LEU A 47 3.75 -4.23 0.28
C LEU A 47 2.29 -3.96 -0.09
N PHE A 48 1.93 -2.71 -0.34
CA PHE A 48 0.56 -2.36 -0.77
C PHE A 48 0.25 -2.87 -2.17
N VAL A 49 1.19 -2.74 -3.11
CA VAL A 49 1.01 -3.25 -4.48
C VAL A 49 0.88 -4.78 -4.49
N VAL A 50 1.79 -5.49 -3.82
CA VAL A 50 1.77 -6.95 -3.76
C VAL A 50 0.55 -7.44 -2.99
N GLY A 51 0.25 -6.85 -1.82
CA GLY A 51 -0.92 -7.21 -1.01
C GLY A 51 -2.24 -6.97 -1.73
N GLY A 52 -2.38 -5.83 -2.43
CA GLY A 52 -3.55 -5.52 -3.26
C GLY A 52 -3.72 -6.51 -4.41
N PHE A 53 -2.62 -6.88 -5.07
CA PHE A 53 -2.63 -7.87 -6.15
C PHE A 53 -3.06 -9.26 -5.67
N VAL A 54 -2.54 -9.72 -4.52
CA VAL A 54 -2.94 -11.01 -3.93
C VAL A 54 -4.43 -11.02 -3.56
N LEU A 55 -4.95 -9.95 -2.97
CA LEU A 55 -6.37 -9.82 -2.66
C LEU A 55 -7.23 -9.88 -3.93
N TRP A 56 -6.83 -9.18 -4.99
CA TRP A 56 -7.53 -9.22 -6.27
C TRP A 56 -7.52 -10.63 -6.89
N MET A 57 -6.37 -11.29 -6.91
CA MET A 57 -6.25 -12.68 -7.38
C MET A 57 -7.11 -13.65 -6.56
N GLY A 58 -7.15 -13.49 -5.24
CA GLY A 58 -8.01 -14.30 -4.36
C GLY A 58 -9.50 -14.11 -4.63
N VAL A 59 -9.92 -12.89 -5.00
CA VAL A 59 -11.30 -12.62 -5.43
C VAL A 59 -11.62 -13.27 -6.77
N GLN A 60 -10.69 -13.23 -7.73
CA GLN A 60 -10.86 -13.87 -9.04
C GLN A 60 -10.88 -15.40 -8.93
N ALA A 61 -10.03 -15.98 -8.07
CA ALA A 61 -9.99 -17.43 -7.83
C ALA A 61 -11.29 -17.97 -7.23
N ARG A 62 -12.00 -17.19 -6.39
CA ARG A 62 -13.33 -17.56 -5.87
C ARG A 62 -14.47 -17.44 -6.88
N ARG A 63 -14.24 -16.82 -8.04
CA ARG A 63 -15.25 -16.65 -9.09
C ARG A 63 -15.21 -17.74 -10.17
N ARG A 64 -14.17 -18.58 -10.19
CA ARG A 64 -14.07 -19.80 -11.00
C ARG A 64 -14.44 -21.01 -10.16
#